data_AF-A0A176WTD4-F1
#
_entry.id   AF-A0A176WTD4-F1
#
_cell.length_a   1.000
_cell.length_b   1.000
_cell.length_c   1.000
_cell.angle_alpha   90.00
_cell.angle_beta   90.00
_cell.angle_gamma   90.00
#
_symmetry.space_group_name_H-M   'P 1'
#
loop_
_entity.id
_entity.type
_entity.pdbx_description
1 polymer ?
#
loop_
_entity_poly.entity_id
_entity_poly.type
_entity_poly.pdbx_seq_one_letter_code
_entity_poly.pdbx_strand_id
1 'polypeptide(L)' 'MRAIAITPLVGGDVFDVSSDRGGIFTVSIIQDFGNGSVLVRILYGEITDDGWESFGLFDGKTFCVDRERLTNRHPLR' A
#
# COMPACT_ATOMS: atom_id res chain seq x y z
N MET A 1 9.76 12.37 -12.83
CA MET A 1 9.07 11.08 -12.70
C MET A 1 9.66 10.38 -11.48
N ARG A 2 8.91 10.17 -10.40
CA ARG A 2 9.38 9.37 -9.26
C ARG A 2 9.26 7.90 -9.66
N ALA A 3 10.35 7.13 -9.51
CA ALA A 3 10.33 5.69 -9.73
C ALA A 3 9.27 5.06 -8.82
N ILE A 4 8.34 4.30 -9.40
CA ILE A 4 7.41 3.46 -8.63
C ILE A 4 8.27 2.33 -8.08
N ALA A 5 8.58 2.36 -6.78
CA ALA A 5 9.24 1.26 -6.13
C ALA A 5 8.30 0.05 -6.16
N ILE A 6 8.63 -0.93 -7.01
CA ILE A 6 7.94 -2.22 -7.14
C ILE A 6 8.25 -3.17 -5.97
N THR A 7 9.21 -2.84 -5.12
CA THR A 7 9.46 -3.54 -3.85
C THR A 7 9.07 -2.62 -2.69
N PRO A 8 8.20 -3.07 -1.77
CA PRO A 8 7.91 -2.30 -0.57
C PRO A 8 9.17 -2.16 0.30
N LEU A 9 9.28 -1.01 0.96
CA LEU A 9 10.45 -0.69 1.79
C LEU A 9 10.14 -1.04 3.24
N VAL A 10 11.00 -1.86 3.86
CA VAL A 10 10.94 -2.14 5.31
C VAL A 10 11.05 -0.82 6.06
N GLY A 11 10.18 -0.61 7.05
CA GLY A 11 10.09 0.65 7.80
C GLY A 11 9.39 1.80 7.07
N GLY A 12 8.95 1.60 5.81
CA GLY A 12 8.14 2.56 5.07
C GLY A 12 6.71 2.67 5.62
N ASP A 13 6.10 3.84 5.49
CA ASP A 13 4.72 4.07 5.94
C ASP A 13 3.71 3.27 5.11
N VAL A 14 2.87 2.51 5.80
CA VAL A 14 1.71 1.81 5.26
C VAL A 14 0.45 2.18 6.02
N PHE A 15 -0.68 1.91 5.40
CA PHE A 15 -2.00 2.31 5.87
C PHE A 15 -3.00 1.19 5.63
N ASP A 16 -4.07 1.18 6.41
CA ASP A 16 -5.22 0.32 6.18
C ASP A 16 -6.30 1.07 5.40
N VAL A 17 -6.93 0.37 4.45
CA VAL A 17 -8.09 0.87 3.69
C VAL A 17 -9.13 -0.23 3.54
N SER A 18 -10.40 0.11 3.74
CA SER A 18 -11.49 -0.84 3.52
C SER A 18 -11.57 -1.24 2.03
N SER A 19 -11.81 -2.53 1.78
CA SER A 19 -12.03 -3.05 0.43
C SER A 19 -13.43 -2.79 -0.12
N ASP A 20 -14.30 -2.16 0.67
CA ASP A 20 -15.75 -1.99 0.45
C ASP A 20 -16.52 -3.31 0.27
N ARG A 21 -15.84 -4.46 0.44
CA ARG A 21 -16.39 -5.82 0.34
C ARG A 21 -16.18 -6.65 1.62
N GLY A 22 -16.04 -5.96 2.76
CA GLY A 22 -15.90 -6.58 4.07
C GLY A 22 -14.47 -7.00 4.46
N GLY A 23 -13.45 -6.57 3.70
CA GLY A 23 -12.04 -6.78 4.03
C GLY A 23 -11.29 -5.46 4.22
N ILE A 24 -10.03 -5.57 4.66
CA ILE A 24 -9.09 -4.46 4.78
C ILE A 24 -7.87 -4.81 3.94
N PHE A 25 -7.37 -3.84 3.18
CA PHE A 25 -6.07 -3.93 2.53
C PHE A 25 -5.07 -3.07 3.28
N THR A 26 -3.86 -3.60 3.48
CA THR A 26 -2.70 -2.79 3.81
C THR A 26 -2.11 -2.23 2.51
N VAL A 27 -1.85 -0.94 2.47
CA VAL A 27 -1.42 -0.22 1.27
C VAL A 27 -0.28 0.74 1.55
N SER A 28 0.54 1.00 0.53
CA SER A 28 1.51 2.12 0.54
C SER A 28 1.09 3.20 -0.45
N ILE A 29 1.33 4.46 -0.09
CA ILE A 29 1.08 5.59 -0.99
C ILE A 29 2.27 5.69 -1.95
N ILE A 30 2.00 5.52 -3.25
CA ILE A 30 3.04 5.63 -4.29
C ILE A 30 3.03 7.00 -4.98
N GLN A 31 1.90 7.71 -4.96
CA GLN A 31 1.79 9.07 -5.46
C GLN A 31 0.71 9.86 -4.71
N ASP A 32 1.01 11.11 -4.37
CA ASP A 32 0.04 12.09 -3.85
C ASP A 32 -0.25 13.11 -4.96
N PHE A 33 -1.53 13.35 -5.25
CA PHE A 33 -1.94 14.26 -6.31
C PHE A 33 -2.13 15.71 -5.83
N GLY A 34 -1.99 15.98 -4.53
CA GLY A 34 -2.11 17.33 -3.95
C GLY A 34 -3.54 17.89 -3.87
N ASN A 35 -4.55 17.07 -4.20
CA ASN A 35 -5.97 17.44 -4.17
C ASN A 35 -6.77 16.60 -3.16
N GLY A 36 -6.08 15.94 -2.22
CA GLY A 36 -6.70 15.03 -1.25
C GLY A 36 -6.80 13.58 -1.75
N SER A 37 -6.63 13.32 -3.04
CA SER A 37 -6.56 11.96 -3.59
C SER A 37 -5.11 11.45 -3.66
N VAL A 38 -4.94 10.15 -3.45
CA VAL A 38 -3.65 9.46 -3.52
C VAL A 38 -3.77 8.18 -4.36
N LEU A 39 -2.71 7.84 -5.08
CA LEU A 39 -2.55 6.53 -5.69
C LEU A 39 -1.85 5.61 -4.70
N VAL A 40 -2.49 4.49 -4.38
CA VAL A 40 -1.96 3.49 -3.46
C VAL A 40 -1.65 2.19 -4.18
N ARG A 41 -0.76 1.39 -3.59
CA ARG A 41 -0.46 0.02 -3.97
C ARG A 41 -0.84 -0.91 -2.82
N ILE A 42 -1.56 -2.01 -3.11
CA ILE A 42 -1.83 -3.07 -2.14
C ILE A 42 -0.54 -3.85 -1.85
N LEU A 43 -0.30 -4.07 -0.56
CA LEU A 43 0.74 -4.95 -0.04
C LEU A 43 0.06 -6.21 0.49
N TYR A 44 0.17 -7.30 -0.26
CA TYR A 44 -0.37 -8.59 0.15
C TYR A 44 0.71 -9.67 0.07
N GLY A 45 1.36 -9.89 1.20
CA GLY A 45 2.59 -10.66 1.29
C GLY A 45 3.22 -10.51 2.66
N GLU A 46 4.45 -10.98 2.79
CA GLU A 46 5.25 -10.86 4.00
C GLU A 46 6.70 -10.45 3.69
N ILE A 47 7.38 -9.91 4.70
CA ILE A 47 8.83 -9.67 4.63
C ILE A 47 9.54 -10.93 5.14
N THR A 48 10.38 -11.51 4.29
CA THR A 48 11.29 -12.62 4.60
C THR A 48 12.75 -12.15 4.57
N ASP A 49 13.67 -13.03 4.95
CA ASP A 49 15.11 -12.77 4.84
C ASP A 49 15.56 -12.50 3.38
N ASP A 50 14.83 -13.03 2.40
CA ASP A 50 15.08 -12.83 0.96
C ASP A 50 14.37 -11.57 0.40
N GLY A 51 13.59 -10.87 1.22
CA GLY A 51 12.87 -9.64 0.87
C GLY A 51 11.35 -9.81 0.89
N TRP A 52 10.64 -9.08 0.02
CA TRP A 52 9.18 -9.14 -0.03
C TRP A 52 8.71 -10.40 -0.76
N GLU A 53 7.98 -11.27 -0.05
CA GLU A 53 7.29 -12.43 -0.64
C GLU A 53 5.83 -12.10 -0.88
N SER A 54 5.42 -12.13 -2.16
CA SER A 54 4.06 -11.83 -2.57
C SER A 54 3.13 -13.04 -2.41
N PHE A 55 1.98 -12.86 -1.78
CA PHE A 55 0.92 -13.88 -1.72
C PHE A 55 -0.02 -13.84 -2.95
N GLY A 56 0.37 -13.09 -3.99
CA GLY A 56 -0.29 -13.13 -5.29
C GLY A 56 -1.44 -12.15 -5.42
N LEU A 57 -2.68 -12.65 -5.49
CA LEU A 57 -3.78 -12.09 -6.28
C LEU A 57 -4.04 -10.57 -6.14
N PHE A 58 -3.79 -9.98 -4.97
CA PHE A 58 -4.01 -8.56 -4.72
C PHE A 58 -2.72 -7.72 -4.66
N ASP A 59 -1.59 -8.34 -4.40
CA ASP A 59 -0.33 -7.63 -4.22
C ASP A 59 0.05 -6.85 -5.47
N GLY A 60 0.56 -5.64 -5.29
CA GLY A 60 0.96 -4.79 -6.40
C GLY A 60 -0.18 -4.11 -7.15
N LYS A 61 -1.45 -4.48 -6.94
CA LYS A 61 -2.57 -3.75 -7.54
C LYS A 61 -2.62 -2.33 -7.02
N THR A 62 -2.92 -1.40 -7.90
CA THR A 62 -3.01 0.02 -7.58
C THR A 62 -4.42 0.55 -7.81
N PHE A 63 -4.81 1.55 -7.01
CA PHE A 63 -6.06 2.27 -7.19
C PHE A 63 -5.97 3.65 -6.52
N CYS A 64 -6.82 4.57 -6.98
CA CYS A 64 -6.93 5.89 -6.36
C CYS A 64 -7.93 5.85 -5.21
N VAL A 65 -7.60 6.55 -4.13
CA VAL A 65 -8.47 6.69 -2.97
C VAL A 65 -8.29 8.07 -2.35
N ASP A 66 -9.32 8.58 -1.68
CA ASP A 66 -9.18 9.77 -0.85
C ASP A 66 -8.28 9.46 0.34
N ARG A 67 -7.33 10.37 0.61
CA ARG A 67 -6.35 10.22 1.68
C ARG A 67 -7.00 10.05 3.05
N GLU A 68 -8.18 10.64 3.25
CA GLU A 68 -8.96 10.54 4.49
C GLU A 68 -9.50 9.14 4.75
N ARG A 69 -9.61 8.28 3.73
CA ARG A 69 -10.01 6.87 3.89
C ARG A 69 -8.87 5.98 4.38
N LEU A 70 -7.63 6.48 4.36
CA LEU A 70 -6.47 5.75 4.85
C LEU A 70 -6.41 5.85 6.37
N THR A 71 -6.36 4.71 7.03
CA THR A 71 -6.37 4.58 8.49
C THR A 71 -5.14 3.83 8.97
N ASN A 72 -4.95 3.73 10.30
CA ASN A 72 -3.88 2.95 10.92
C ASN A 72 -2.51 3.13 10.27
N ARG A 73 -1.98 4.35 10.24
CA ARG A 73 -0.61 4.58 9.75
C ARG A 73 0.38 3.83 10.64
N HIS A 74 1.15 2.93 10.05
CA HIS A 74 2.22 2.21 10.75
C HIS A 74 3.37 1.90 9.79
N PRO A 75 4.59 1.64 10.30
CA PRO A 75 5.67 1.15 9.46
C PRO A 75 5.37 -0.28 8.99
N LEU A 76 5.78 -0.62 7.77
CA LEU A 76 5.86 -2.00 7.31
C LEU A 76 6.93 -2.75 8.11
N ARG A 77 6.57 -3.94 8.61
CA ARG A 77 7.41 -4.78 9.47
C ARG A 77 7.69 -6.12 8.82
#